data_AF-A0A7S8IUA5-F1
#
_entry.id   AF-A0A7S8IUA5-F1
#
_cell.length_a   1.000
_cell.length_b   1.000
_cell.length_c   1.000
_cell.angle_alpha   90.00
_cell.angle_beta   90.00
_cell.angle_gamma   90.00
#
_symmetry.space_group_name_H-M   'P 1'
#
loop_
_entity.id
_entity.type
_entity.pdbx_description
1 polymer ?
#
loop_
_entity_poly.entity_id
_entity_poly.type
_entity_poly.pdbx_seq_one_letter_code
_entity_poly.pdbx_strand_id
1 'polypeptide(L)'
;MKKENVAELRDLATRILGLTEEQGATIELYRQDAKPIQAIQYSTDLIGDDELWRAARKELARKRARTEFLPAEMSTGACWTMLLDLFDNKRRHKQVSITSVCSAAMVPTTTALRYLGLLFTMGLVERLSDPRDARRVHVRLTGQGETAVKQTLQRQIEVERRIDEEDLKENNSRG
;
A
#
# COMPACT_ATOMS: atom_id res chain seq x y z
N MET A 1 23.51 -33.17 -18.75
CA MET A 1 23.12 -32.34 -17.60
C MET A 1 24.10 -31.17 -17.36
N LYS A 2 24.39 -30.33 -18.36
CA LYS A 2 25.30 -29.16 -18.20
C LYS A 2 24.91 -27.90 -19.02
N LYS A 3 23.94 -27.98 -19.96
CA LYS A 3 23.51 -26.82 -20.78
C LYS A 3 22.23 -26.15 -20.28
N GLU A 4 21.32 -26.91 -19.67
CA GLU A 4 20.05 -26.42 -19.10
C GLU A 4 20.26 -25.43 -17.94
N ASN A 5 21.09 -25.79 -16.95
CA ASN A 5 21.39 -24.90 -15.81
C ASN A 5 22.01 -23.56 -16.22
N VAL A 6 22.77 -23.50 -17.32
CA VAL A 6 23.42 -22.25 -17.76
C VAL A 6 22.42 -21.30 -18.41
N ALA A 7 21.38 -21.83 -19.06
CA ALA A 7 20.30 -21.04 -19.62
C ALA A 7 19.38 -20.49 -18.51
N GLU A 8 19.04 -21.33 -17.52
CA GLU A 8 18.25 -20.91 -16.35
C GLU A 8 18.97 -19.86 -15.50
N LEU A 9 20.28 -20.01 -15.29
CA LEU A 9 21.10 -19.02 -14.58
C LEU A 9 21.18 -17.68 -15.33
N ARG A 10 21.20 -17.70 -16.66
CA ARG A 10 21.15 -16.46 -17.47
C ARG A 10 19.78 -15.80 -17.42
N ASP A 11 18.71 -16.58 -17.44
CA ASP A 11 17.35 -16.05 -17.33
C ASP A 11 17.12 -15.40 -15.95
N LEU A 12 17.58 -16.08 -14.88
CA LEU A 12 17.55 -15.54 -13.52
C LEU A 12 18.37 -14.25 -13.41
N ALA A 13 19.59 -14.23 -13.97
CA ALA A 13 20.44 -13.03 -13.97
C ALA A 13 19.80 -11.86 -14.74
N THR A 14 19.12 -12.15 -15.86
CA THR A 14 18.41 -11.14 -16.66
C THR A 14 17.21 -10.57 -15.90
N ARG A 15 16.45 -11.42 -15.19
CA ARG A 15 15.33 -10.99 -14.34
C ARG A 15 15.80 -10.17 -13.14
N ILE A 16 16.92 -10.56 -12.50
CA ILE A 16 17.53 -9.80 -11.42
C ILE A 16 18.02 -8.43 -11.95
N LEU A 17 18.68 -8.39 -13.10
CA LEU A 17 19.14 -7.14 -13.72
C LEU A 17 17.96 -6.21 -14.06
N GLY A 18 16.88 -6.74 -14.65
CA GLY A 18 15.66 -5.98 -14.92
C GLY A 18 15.00 -5.44 -13.65
N LEU A 19 14.98 -6.23 -12.56
CA LEU A 19 14.50 -5.78 -11.25
C LEU A 19 15.44 -4.72 -10.62
N THR A 20 16.75 -4.79 -10.86
CA THR A 20 17.70 -3.79 -10.35
C THR A 20 17.65 -2.48 -11.14
N GLU A 21 17.39 -2.52 -12.45
CA GLU A 21 17.15 -1.32 -13.26
C GLU A 21 15.80 -0.68 -12.89
N GLU A 22 14.77 -1.50 -12.63
CA GLU A 22 13.46 -1.03 -12.18
C GLU A 22 13.53 -0.41 -10.77
N GLN A 23 14.28 -1.01 -9.84
CA GLN A 23 14.52 -0.44 -8.51
C GLN A 23 15.48 0.75 -8.54
N GLY A 24 16.49 0.74 -9.41
CA GLY A 24 17.42 1.84 -9.63
C GLY A 24 16.71 3.08 -10.17
N ALA A 25 15.90 2.92 -11.22
CA ALA A 25 15.06 3.98 -11.77
C ALA A 25 14.02 4.48 -10.75
N THR A 26 13.47 3.58 -9.93
CA THR A 26 12.58 3.96 -8.82
C THR A 26 13.34 4.83 -7.80
N ILE A 27 14.51 4.41 -7.33
CA ILE A 27 15.32 5.19 -6.36
C ILE A 27 15.73 6.55 -6.94
N GLU A 28 16.06 6.62 -8.23
CA GLU A 28 16.43 7.87 -8.91
C GLU A 28 15.24 8.83 -9.09
N LEU A 29 14.05 8.31 -9.43
CA LEU A 29 12.79 9.05 -9.43
C LEU A 29 12.48 9.64 -8.04
N TYR A 30 12.61 8.84 -6.99
CA TYR A 30 12.39 9.31 -5.61
C TYR A 30 13.44 10.35 -5.18
N ARG A 31 14.69 10.28 -5.67
CA ARG A 31 15.72 11.27 -5.34
C ARG A 31 15.45 12.63 -5.97
N GLN A 32 14.93 12.68 -7.20
CA GLN A 32 14.67 13.93 -7.92
C GLN A 32 13.50 14.73 -7.34
N ASP A 33 12.46 14.05 -6.84
CA ASP A 33 11.29 14.66 -6.20
C ASP A 33 11.33 14.61 -4.65
N ALA A 34 12.44 14.12 -4.07
CA ALA A 34 12.64 14.16 -2.63
C ALA A 34 12.68 15.61 -2.18
N LYS A 35 11.53 16.13 -1.72
CA LYS A 35 11.52 17.32 -0.89
C LYS A 35 12.50 17.04 0.25
N PRO A 36 13.48 17.94 0.52
CA PRO A 36 14.28 17.81 1.71
C PRO A 36 13.31 17.59 2.88
N ILE A 37 13.72 16.79 3.88
CA ILE A 37 12.99 16.73 5.15
C ILE A 37 13.07 18.14 5.71
N GLN A 38 12.15 19.01 5.28
CA GLN A 38 11.90 20.27 5.90
C GLN A 38 11.46 19.85 7.29
N ALA A 39 12.24 20.22 8.29
CA ALA A 39 11.80 20.17 9.66
C ALA A 39 10.51 21.00 9.71
N ILE A 40 9.37 20.34 9.53
CA ILE A 40 8.12 20.96 9.90
C ILE A 40 8.31 21.23 11.38
N GLN A 41 8.29 22.51 11.78
CA GLN A 41 8.38 22.93 13.18
C GLN A 41 7.09 22.55 13.91
N TYR A 42 6.74 21.26 13.93
CA TYR A 42 5.88 20.73 14.96
C TYR A 42 6.74 20.68 16.21
N SER A 43 6.32 21.38 17.27
CA SER A 43 6.90 21.18 18.59
C SER A 43 6.69 19.72 18.97
N THR A 44 7.77 18.95 19.00
CA THR A 44 7.78 17.57 19.48
C THR A 44 7.49 17.50 20.98
N ASP A 45 7.62 18.62 21.68
CA ASP A 45 7.44 18.71 23.13
C ASP A 45 5.96 18.64 23.57
N LEU A 46 5.03 18.69 22.61
CA LEU A 46 3.59 18.61 22.88
C LEU A 46 3.08 17.17 23.09
N ILE A 47 3.85 16.17 22.66
CA ILE A 47 3.47 14.75 22.74
C ILE A 47 4.61 14.00 23.43
N GLY A 48 4.32 13.37 24.57
CA GLY A 48 5.33 12.64 25.33
C GLY A 48 5.87 11.42 24.58
N ASP A 49 7.12 11.05 24.86
CA ASP A 49 7.81 9.91 24.22
C ASP A 49 7.01 8.60 24.30
N ASP A 50 6.32 8.36 25.41
CA ASP A 50 5.45 7.19 25.59
C ASP A 50 4.29 7.17 24.60
N GLU A 51 3.68 8.33 24.32
CA GLU A 51 2.57 8.44 23.36
C GLU A 51 3.09 8.25 21.92
N LEU A 52 4.26 8.81 21.60
CA LEU A 52 4.93 8.59 20.32
C LEU A 52 5.29 7.11 20.11
N TRP A 53 5.80 6.44 21.14
CA TRP A 53 6.11 5.01 21.12
C TRP A 53 4.86 4.15 20.89
N ARG A 54 3.75 4.47 21.57
CA ARG A 54 2.45 3.79 21.35
C ARG A 54 1.97 3.97 19.91
N ALA A 55 2.04 5.19 19.37
CA ALA A 55 1.69 5.45 17.98
C ALA A 55 2.55 4.62 17.00
N ALA A 56 3.86 4.56 17.23
CA ALA A 56 4.77 3.76 16.42
C ALA A 56 4.44 2.25 16.47
N ARG A 57 4.09 1.72 17.65
CA ARG A 57 3.63 0.32 17.81
C ARG A 57 2.37 0.05 16.99
N LYS A 58 1.38 0.95 17.04
CA LYS A 58 0.14 0.83 16.26
C LYS A 58 0.43 0.86 14.76
N GLU A 59 1.31 1.73 14.28
CA GLU A 59 1.70 1.76 12.85
C GLU A 59 2.38 0.47 12.39
N LEU A 60 3.30 -0.07 13.20
CA LEU A 60 3.93 -1.36 12.90
C LEU A 60 2.92 -2.51 12.90
N ALA A 61 1.99 -2.51 13.85
CA ALA A 61 0.89 -3.47 13.91
C ALA A 61 -0.01 -3.39 12.67
N ARG A 62 -0.39 -2.17 12.25
CA ARG A 62 -1.16 -1.94 11.02
C ARG A 62 -0.46 -2.52 9.80
N LYS A 63 0.85 -2.30 9.70
CA LYS A 63 1.68 -2.79 8.60
C LYS A 63 1.74 -4.32 8.57
N ARG A 64 1.86 -4.98 9.72
CA ARG A 64 1.83 -6.45 9.84
C ARG A 64 0.46 -7.03 9.50
N ALA A 65 -0.62 -6.43 9.97
CA ALA A 65 -1.98 -6.89 9.68
C ALA A 65 -2.29 -6.91 8.17
N ARG A 66 -1.71 -6.00 7.38
CA ARG A 66 -1.88 -6.00 5.92
C ARG A 66 -1.37 -7.26 5.25
N THR A 67 -0.27 -7.84 5.75
CA THR A 67 0.34 -9.02 5.13
C THR A 67 -0.42 -10.31 5.43
N GLU A 68 -1.43 -10.27 6.31
CA GLU A 68 -2.28 -11.44 6.61
C GLU A 68 -3.32 -11.70 5.50
N PHE A 69 -3.80 -10.65 4.82
CA PHE A 69 -4.90 -10.74 3.83
C PHE A 69 -4.52 -10.26 2.43
N LEU A 70 -3.35 -9.63 2.27
CA LEU A 70 -2.83 -9.17 0.99
C LEU A 70 -1.44 -9.78 0.76
N PRO A 71 -1.12 -10.20 -0.48
CA PRO A 71 0.25 -10.55 -0.86
C PRO A 71 1.23 -9.43 -0.50
N ALA A 72 2.48 -9.78 -0.21
CA ALA A 72 3.51 -8.83 0.23
C ALA A 72 3.63 -7.63 -0.71
N GLU A 73 3.59 -7.87 -2.01
CA GLU A 73 3.68 -6.88 -3.08
C GLU A 73 2.50 -5.89 -3.06
N MET A 74 1.31 -6.36 -2.65
CA MET A 74 0.07 -5.58 -2.59
C MET A 74 -0.14 -4.92 -1.22
N SER A 75 0.54 -5.42 -0.19
CA SER A 75 0.56 -4.82 1.15
C SER A 75 1.43 -3.54 1.23
N THR A 76 2.10 -3.19 0.14
CA THR A 76 2.91 -1.97 -0.02
C THR A 76 2.05 -0.72 0.12
N GLY A 77 2.68 0.41 0.47
CA GLY A 77 1.98 1.67 0.71
C GLY A 77 1.12 2.11 -0.48
N ALA A 78 1.65 2.07 -1.69
CA ALA A 78 0.93 2.53 -2.89
C ALA A 78 -0.31 1.68 -3.21
N CYS A 79 -0.17 0.36 -3.29
CA CYS A 79 -1.29 -0.55 -3.56
C CYS A 79 -2.36 -0.44 -2.47
N TRP A 80 -1.96 -0.42 -1.21
CA TRP A 80 -2.90 -0.26 -0.09
C TRP A 80 -3.64 1.07 -0.15
N THR A 81 -2.96 2.19 -0.45
CA THR A 81 -3.60 3.50 -0.60
C THR A 81 -4.61 3.52 -1.75
N MET A 82 -4.30 2.91 -2.90
CA MET A 82 -5.25 2.77 -4.01
C MET A 82 -6.50 1.96 -3.60
N LEU A 83 -6.31 0.84 -2.89
CA LEU A 83 -7.41 0.01 -2.41
C LEU A 83 -8.32 0.78 -1.44
N LEU A 84 -7.73 1.56 -0.53
CA LEU A 84 -8.46 2.42 0.40
C LEU A 84 -9.20 3.57 -0.30
N ASP A 85 -8.58 4.22 -1.28
CA ASP A 85 -9.22 5.27 -2.08
C ASP A 85 -10.46 4.74 -2.83
N LEU A 86 -10.34 3.56 -3.45
CA LEU A 86 -11.46 2.89 -4.10
C LEU A 86 -12.55 2.47 -3.10
N PHE A 87 -12.17 2.03 -1.90
CA PHE A 87 -13.11 1.65 -0.84
C PHE A 87 -13.93 2.85 -0.34
N ASP A 88 -13.27 3.98 -0.07
CA ASP A 88 -13.93 5.23 0.35
C ASP A 88 -14.87 5.77 -0.77
N ASN A 89 -14.39 5.83 -2.01
CA ASN A 89 -15.21 6.30 -3.12
C ASN A 89 -16.41 5.38 -3.41
N LYS A 90 -16.25 4.06 -3.25
CA LYS A 90 -17.37 3.11 -3.34
C LYS A 90 -18.47 3.45 -2.33
N ARG A 91 -18.10 3.75 -1.07
CA ARG A 91 -19.07 4.13 -0.02
C ARG A 91 -19.80 5.43 -0.34
N ARG A 92 -19.14 6.34 -1.06
CA ARG A 92 -19.67 7.63 -1.54
C ARG A 92 -20.41 7.52 -2.88
N HIS A 93 -20.58 6.31 -3.43
CA HIS A 93 -21.17 6.06 -4.76
C HIS A 93 -20.49 6.82 -5.90
N LYS A 94 -19.18 7.07 -5.79
CA LYS A 94 -18.38 7.76 -6.81
C LYS A 94 -17.62 6.75 -7.67
N GLN A 95 -17.65 6.98 -8.98
CA GLN A 95 -16.77 6.28 -9.92
C GLN A 95 -15.38 6.91 -9.90
N VAL A 96 -14.34 6.09 -9.93
CA VAL A 96 -12.95 6.54 -9.85
C VAL A 96 -12.27 6.30 -11.20
N SER A 97 -11.67 7.33 -11.80
CA SER A 97 -10.91 7.16 -13.04
C SER A 97 -9.52 6.58 -12.76
N ILE A 98 -8.88 6.00 -13.79
CA ILE A 98 -7.49 5.54 -13.69
C ILE A 98 -6.57 6.68 -13.21
N THR A 99 -6.71 7.88 -13.78
CA THR A 99 -5.89 9.03 -13.38
C THR A 99 -6.08 9.37 -11.90
N SER A 100 -7.33 9.35 -11.40
CA SER A 100 -7.63 9.67 -10.01
C SER A 100 -6.99 8.66 -9.04
N VAL A 101 -7.15 7.35 -9.30
CA VAL A 101 -6.57 6.32 -8.42
C VAL A 101 -5.03 6.31 -8.49
N CYS A 102 -4.45 6.62 -9.65
CA CYS A 102 -3.00 6.76 -9.79
C CYS A 102 -2.46 7.95 -9.00
N SER A 103 -3.17 9.08 -8.98
CA SER A 103 -2.80 10.24 -8.16
C SER A 103 -2.88 9.93 -6.66
N ALA A 104 -3.89 9.15 -6.23
CA ALA A 104 -4.03 8.76 -4.82
C ALA A 104 -2.88 7.88 -4.32
N ALA A 105 -2.17 7.18 -5.21
CA ALA A 105 -1.12 6.23 -4.83
C ALA A 105 0.14 6.86 -4.22
N MET A 106 0.31 8.19 -4.32
CA MET A 106 1.46 8.93 -3.78
C MET A 106 2.82 8.47 -4.31
N VAL A 107 2.85 8.01 -5.56
CA VAL A 107 4.05 7.59 -6.30
C VAL A 107 4.00 8.16 -7.72
N PRO A 108 5.12 8.21 -8.47
CA PRO A 108 5.11 8.65 -9.86
C PRO A 108 4.07 7.89 -10.71
N THR A 109 3.45 8.56 -11.68
CA THR A 109 2.31 8.02 -12.43
C THR A 109 2.60 6.69 -13.13
N THR A 110 3.80 6.54 -13.72
CA THR A 110 4.21 5.28 -14.37
C THR A 110 4.35 4.14 -13.35
N THR A 111 4.87 4.43 -12.16
CA THR A 111 4.93 3.50 -11.02
C THR A 111 3.52 3.13 -10.54
N ALA A 112 2.61 4.10 -10.44
CA ALA A 112 1.23 3.87 -10.06
C ALA A 112 0.51 2.98 -11.08
N LEU A 113 0.66 3.22 -12.38
CA LEU A 113 0.06 2.41 -13.43
C LEU A 113 0.52 0.95 -13.37
N ARG A 114 1.80 0.70 -13.07
CA ARG A 114 2.33 -0.65 -12.85
C ARG A 114 1.67 -1.34 -11.67
N TYR A 115 1.56 -0.67 -10.52
CA TYR A 115 0.88 -1.20 -9.35
C TYR A 115 -0.62 -1.46 -9.60
N LEU A 116 -1.29 -0.56 -10.30
CA LEU A 116 -2.68 -0.74 -10.70
C LEU A 116 -2.83 -1.95 -11.64
N GLY A 117 -1.87 -2.16 -12.56
CA GLY A 117 -1.76 -3.36 -13.38
C GLY A 117 -1.69 -4.64 -12.54
N LEU A 118 -0.85 -4.66 -11.51
CA LEU A 118 -0.75 -5.80 -10.59
C LEU A 118 -2.07 -6.06 -9.85
N LEU A 119 -2.75 -5.00 -9.39
CA LEU A 119 -4.06 -5.13 -8.74
C LEU A 119 -5.12 -5.74 -9.68
N PHE A 120 -5.09 -5.42 -10.98
CA PHE A 120 -5.93 -6.07 -11.98
C PHE A 120 -5.57 -7.55 -12.14
N THR A 121 -4.29 -7.87 -12.29
CA THR A 121 -3.80 -9.25 -12.43
C THR A 121 -4.18 -10.12 -11.24
N MET A 122 -4.17 -9.56 -10.03
CA MET A 122 -4.56 -10.24 -8.79
C MET A 122 -6.08 -10.31 -8.58
N GLY A 123 -6.89 -9.75 -9.48
CA GLY A 123 -8.35 -9.75 -9.39
C GLY A 123 -8.89 -8.92 -8.23
N LEU A 124 -8.12 -7.96 -7.70
CA LEU A 124 -8.55 -7.09 -6.59
C LEU A 124 -9.33 -5.86 -7.07
N VAL A 125 -9.06 -5.43 -8.29
CA VAL A 125 -9.76 -4.33 -8.95
C VAL A 125 -10.19 -4.74 -10.35
N GLU A 126 -11.22 -4.08 -10.87
CA GLU A 126 -11.74 -4.31 -12.21
C GLU A 126 -12.07 -3.00 -12.92
N ARG A 127 -12.03 -3.06 -14.26
CA ARG A 127 -12.37 -1.94 -15.12
C ARG A 127 -13.88 -1.85 -15.25
N LEU A 128 -14.39 -0.63 -15.14
CA LEU A 128 -15.76 -0.30 -15.45
C LEU A 128 -15.76 0.60 -16.69
N SER A 129 -16.21 0.06 -17.82
CA SER A 129 -16.40 0.84 -19.03
C SER A 129 -17.54 1.82 -18.82
N ASP A 130 -17.33 3.10 -19.16
CA ASP A 130 -18.41 4.08 -19.21
C ASP A 130 -19.28 3.81 -20.46
N PRO A 131 -20.58 3.49 -20.30
CA PRO A 131 -21.47 3.24 -21.45
C PRO A 131 -21.67 4.47 -22.34
N ARG A 132 -21.34 5.67 -21.84
CA ARG A 132 -21.58 6.96 -22.51
C ARG A 132 -20.31 7.53 -23.15
N ASP A 133 -19.13 7.10 -22.73
CA ASP A 133 -17.85 7.51 -23.32
C ASP A 133 -16.80 6.40 -23.21
N ALA A 134 -16.57 5.68 -24.30
CA ALA A 134 -15.59 4.59 -24.36
C ALA A 134 -14.14 5.03 -24.08
N ARG A 135 -13.87 6.35 -24.07
CA ARG A 135 -12.55 6.91 -23.72
C ARG A 135 -12.35 7.00 -22.20
N ARG A 136 -13.41 6.89 -21.40
CA ARG A 136 -13.33 6.94 -19.94
C ARG A 136 -13.39 5.54 -19.35
N VAL A 137 -12.27 5.12 -18.79
CA VAL A 137 -12.17 3.88 -18.03
C VAL A 137 -12.18 4.21 -16.54
N HIS A 138 -13.19 3.73 -15.85
CA HIS A 138 -13.25 3.77 -14.40
C HIS A 138 -12.70 2.47 -13.80
N VAL A 139 -12.31 2.54 -12.54
CA VAL A 139 -11.78 1.43 -11.74
C VAL A 139 -12.65 1.29 -10.50
N ARG A 140 -12.90 0.04 -10.10
CA ARG A 140 -13.56 -0.27 -8.83
C ARG A 140 -12.95 -1.51 -8.19
N LEU A 141 -13.17 -1.69 -6.89
CA LEU A 141 -12.87 -2.95 -6.20
C LEU A 141 -13.76 -4.07 -6.74
N THR A 142 -13.17 -5.24 -6.96
CA THR A 142 -13.93 -6.49 -7.11
C THR A 142 -14.53 -6.90 -5.76
N GLY A 143 -15.39 -7.92 -5.74
CA GLY A 143 -15.87 -8.51 -4.48
C GLY A 143 -14.73 -9.08 -3.63
N GLN A 144 -13.72 -9.67 -4.27
CA GLN A 144 -12.51 -10.16 -3.59
C GLN A 144 -11.69 -9.00 -3.00
N GLY A 145 -11.44 -7.95 -3.79
CA GLY A 145 -10.69 -6.77 -3.33
C GLY A 145 -11.37 -6.07 -2.16
N GLU A 146 -12.69 -5.92 -2.21
CA GLU A 146 -13.46 -5.37 -1.11
C GLU A 146 -13.39 -6.25 0.15
N THR A 147 -13.47 -7.56 0.00
CA THR A 147 -13.35 -8.50 1.12
C THR A 147 -11.97 -8.39 1.77
N ALA A 148 -10.91 -8.37 0.97
CA ALA A 148 -9.53 -8.23 1.46
C ALA A 148 -9.33 -6.92 2.23
N VAL A 149 -9.85 -5.80 1.71
CA VAL A 149 -9.81 -4.49 2.40
C VAL A 149 -10.54 -4.55 3.74
N LYS A 150 -11.76 -5.12 3.76
CA LYS A 150 -12.55 -5.23 4.99
C LYS A 150 -11.84 -6.08 6.05
N GLN A 151 -11.34 -7.26 5.67
CA GLN A 151 -10.63 -8.15 6.60
C GLN A 151 -9.36 -7.50 7.14
N THR A 152 -8.60 -6.81 6.28
CA THR A 152 -7.41 -6.08 6.68
C THR A 152 -7.75 -4.98 7.69
N LEU A 153 -8.76 -4.15 7.41
CA LEU A 153 -9.19 -3.08 8.32
C LEU A 153 -9.73 -3.62 9.65
N GLN A 154 -10.52 -4.70 9.60
CA GLN A 154 -11.02 -5.38 10.80
C GLN A 154 -9.85 -5.84 11.68
N ARG A 155 -8.87 -6.51 11.08
CA ARG A 155 -7.68 -6.99 11.78
C ARG A 155 -6.87 -5.84 12.38
N GLN A 156 -6.70 -4.73 11.66
CA GLN A 156 -6.01 -3.55 12.16
C GLN A 156 -6.70 -2.99 13.42
N ILE A 157 -8.03 -2.85 13.37
CA ILE A 157 -8.83 -2.38 14.51
C ILE A 157 -8.70 -3.32 15.72
N GLU A 158 -8.74 -4.64 15.49
CA GLU A 158 -8.59 -5.64 16.56
C GLU A 158 -7.22 -5.58 17.23
N VAL A 159 -6.14 -5.46 16.45
CA VAL A 159 -4.78 -5.38 17.01
C VAL A 159 -4.60 -4.07 17.78
N GLU A 160 -5.11 -2.95 17.27
CA GLU A 160 -5.03 -1.67 17.97
C GLU A 160 -5.77 -1.69 19.30
N ARG A 161 -6.98 -2.25 19.35
CA ARG A 161 -7.74 -2.42 20.60
C ARG A 161 -6.97 -3.26 21.62
N ARG A 162 -6.35 -4.35 21.17
CA ARG A 162 -5.52 -5.19 22.05
C ARG A 162 -4.32 -4.44 22.63
N ILE A 163 -3.65 -3.62 21.80
CA ILE A 163 -2.54 -2.77 22.27
C ILE A 163 -3.04 -1.80 23.34
N ASP A 164 -4.18 -1.14 23.10
CA ASP A 164 -4.77 -0.20 24.06
C ASP A 164 -5.15 -0.88 25.39
N GLU A 165 -5.69 -2.09 25.34
CA GLU A 165 -6.04 -2.88 26.54
C GLU A 165 -4.80 -3.34 27.32
N GLU A 166 -3.73 -3.75 26.64
CA GLU A 166 -2.45 -4.13 27.27
C GLU A 166 -1.83 -2.93 27.98
N ASP A 167 -1.81 -1.77 27.33
CA ASP A 167 -1.26 -0.53 27.87
C ASP A 167 -2.05 -0.03 29.10
N LEU A 168 -3.38 -0.17 29.09
CA LEU A 168 -4.23 0.15 30.25
C LEU A 168 -3.92 -0.72 31.47
N LYS A 169 -3.69 -2.02 31.26
CA LYS A 169 -3.32 -2.95 32.34
C LYS A 169 -1.96 -2.63 32.92
N GLU A 170 -0.99 -2.30 32.06
CA GLU A 170 0.37 -1.96 32.49
C GLU A 170 0.41 -0.65 33.29
N ASN A 171 -0.35 0.36 32.86
CA ASN A 171 -0.52 1.61 33.61
C ASN A 171 -1.19 1.38 34.98
N ASN A 172 -2.24 0.57 35.05
CA ASN A 172 -2.96 0.27 36.30
C ASN A 172 -2.17 -0.64 37.25
N SER A 173 -1.06 -1.25 36.79
CA SER A 173 -0.16 -2.05 37.63
C SER A 173 1.02 -1.23 38.19
N ARG A 174 1.24 -0.02 37.67
CA ARG A 174 2.32 0.90 38.08
C ARG A 174 1.86 2.00 39.05
N GLY A 175 0.55 2.23 39.17
CA GLY A 175 -0.07 3.19 40.09
C GLY A 175 -0.60 2.51 41.34
#